data_AF-A0A2N4WVB1-F1
#
_entry.id   AF-A0A2N4WVB1-F1
#
_cell.length_a   1.000
_cell.length_b   1.000
_cell.length_c   1.000
_cell.angle_alpha   90.00
_cell.angle_beta   90.00
_cell.angle_gamma   90.00
#
_symmetry.space_group_name_H-M   'P 1'
#
loop_
_entity.id
_entity.type
_entity.pdbx_description
1 polymer ?
#
loop_
_entity_poly.entity_id
_entity_poly.type
_entity_poly.pdbx_seq_one_letter_code
_entity_poly.pdbx_strand_id
1 'polypeptide(L)'
;MIIDLMEVLLKRYRKVGDREDHYLEKTVHSVLCPTGVNSKDSSKLVARSHDLWVVDERLAFSRAFASDKRIDGILSDNDSQLRPDIIVWDIAYGLAYYDDEEGEVDVSKPVNEMMIIELKKPMRSNYKKYEDNIEQQIIKYINELKGGAIEGFARDRVRIKEDCIFHCFVVADLVGDLKVQLGGWAKTPDGEGRYRPLQGDHRGSITVIQWKDLINDAWMRNQSTLNAAGLRRTSRLISEMQDRLAAE
;
A
#
# COMPACT_ATOMS: atom_id res chain seq x y z
N MET A 1 0.66 -3.44 -19.43
CA MET A 1 0.22 -3.96 -18.10
C MET A 1 0.47 -2.88 -17.05
N ILE A 2 -0.15 -2.96 -15.88
CA ILE A 2 0.03 -1.97 -14.80
C ILE A 2 1.50 -1.71 -14.45
N ILE A 3 2.32 -2.76 -14.38
CA ILE A 3 3.77 -2.68 -14.15
C ILE A 3 4.46 -1.80 -15.20
N ASP A 4 4.11 -1.93 -16.49
CA ASP A 4 4.69 -1.11 -17.57
C ASP A 4 4.26 0.35 -17.43
N LEU A 5 2.99 0.60 -17.10
CA LEU A 5 2.47 1.95 -16.87
C LEU A 5 3.20 2.62 -15.71
N MET A 6 3.35 1.92 -14.58
CA MET A 6 4.11 2.44 -13.44
C MET A 6 5.57 2.72 -13.81
N GLU A 7 6.22 1.85 -14.57
CA GLU A 7 7.59 2.07 -15.04
C GLU A 7 7.70 3.32 -15.92
N VAL A 8 6.75 3.54 -16.83
CA VAL A 8 6.67 4.74 -17.67
C VAL A 8 6.51 5.99 -16.81
N LEU A 9 5.60 5.96 -15.82
CA LEU A 9 5.35 7.09 -14.92
C LEU A 9 6.58 7.44 -14.09
N LEU A 10 7.27 6.44 -13.52
CA LEU A 10 8.51 6.67 -12.77
C LEU A 10 9.65 7.20 -13.66
N LYS A 11 9.74 6.74 -14.91
CA LYS A 11 10.73 7.28 -15.87
C LYS A 11 10.41 8.72 -16.25
N ARG A 12 9.12 9.06 -16.46
CA ARG A 12 8.69 10.44 -16.71
C ARG A 12 9.06 11.33 -15.51
N TYR A 13 8.78 10.87 -14.30
CA TYR A 13 9.16 11.58 -13.07
C TYR A 13 10.65 11.94 -13.05
N ARG A 14 11.53 10.97 -13.30
CA ARG A 14 12.99 11.19 -13.32
C ARG A 14 13.46 12.17 -14.39
N LYS A 15 12.69 12.37 -15.47
CA LYS A 15 12.98 13.33 -16.55
C LYS A 15 12.46 14.73 -16.25
N VAL A 16 11.25 14.85 -15.70
CA VAL A 16 10.55 16.13 -15.46
C VAL A 16 11.06 16.83 -14.19
N GLY A 17 11.50 16.08 -13.18
CA GLY A 17 11.93 16.64 -11.90
C GLY A 17 10.77 17.27 -11.10
N ASP A 18 11.09 18.20 -10.20
CA ASP A 18 10.14 18.77 -9.21
C ASP A 18 9.09 19.76 -9.77
N ARG A 19 8.86 19.80 -11.10
CA ARG A 19 7.96 20.81 -11.70
C ARG A 19 6.46 20.45 -11.64
N GLU A 20 6.11 19.19 -11.34
CA GLU A 20 4.72 18.69 -11.29
C GLU A 20 4.46 17.82 -10.03
N ASP A 21 4.88 18.32 -8.87
CA ASP A 21 5.06 17.55 -7.63
C ASP A 21 3.84 16.81 -7.10
N HIS A 22 2.70 17.49 -6.97
CA HIS A 22 1.51 16.90 -6.33
C HIS A 22 0.69 16.01 -7.25
N TYR A 23 0.70 16.28 -8.56
CA TYR A 23 -0.08 15.51 -9.53
C TYR A 23 0.48 14.10 -9.68
N LEU A 24 1.80 13.93 -9.60
CA LEU A 24 2.46 12.65 -9.86
C LEU A 24 2.30 11.66 -8.71
N GLU A 25 2.40 12.09 -7.45
CA GLU A 25 2.13 11.22 -6.29
C GLU A 25 0.70 10.70 -6.33
N LYS A 26 -0.26 11.62 -6.52
CA LYS A 26 -1.67 11.27 -6.71
C LYS A 26 -1.89 10.33 -7.90
N THR A 27 -1.13 10.51 -8.98
CA THR A 27 -1.22 9.65 -10.17
C THR A 27 -0.75 8.24 -9.87
N VAL A 28 0.42 8.08 -9.26
CA VAL A 28 0.96 6.75 -8.93
C VAL A 28 0.07 6.04 -7.90
N HIS A 29 -0.43 6.76 -6.90
CA HIS A 29 -1.45 6.23 -5.98
C HIS A 29 -2.67 5.74 -6.74
N SER A 30 -3.28 6.60 -7.57
CA SER A 30 -4.52 6.28 -8.30
C SER A 30 -4.38 5.10 -9.26
N VAL A 31 -3.17 4.89 -9.76
CA VAL A 31 -2.81 3.73 -10.60
C VAL A 31 -2.80 2.43 -9.78
N LEU A 32 -2.31 2.46 -8.53
CA LEU A 32 -2.33 1.30 -7.64
C LEU A 32 -3.72 1.06 -7.02
N CYS A 33 -4.40 2.11 -6.59
CA CYS A 33 -5.66 2.02 -5.87
C CYS A 33 -6.48 3.32 -6.03
N PRO A 34 -7.79 3.27 -6.32
CA PRO A 34 -8.60 4.46 -6.43
C PRO A 34 -8.66 5.21 -5.09
N THR A 35 -8.56 6.54 -5.11
CA THR A 35 -8.60 7.38 -3.90
C THR A 35 -10.03 7.64 -3.43
N GLY A 36 -10.21 7.91 -2.15
CA GLY A 36 -11.51 8.26 -1.57
C GLY A 36 -12.50 7.08 -1.49
N VAL A 37 -12.01 5.86 -1.63
CA VAL A 37 -12.80 4.63 -1.58
C VAL A 37 -12.72 4.01 -0.19
N ASN A 38 -13.86 3.58 0.33
CA ASN A 38 -13.94 2.66 1.46
C ASN A 38 -14.87 1.53 1.03
N SER A 39 -14.48 0.30 1.29
CA SER A 39 -15.28 -0.90 1.05
C SER A 39 -16.45 -1.05 2.03
N LYS A 40 -17.26 0.00 2.19
CA LYS A 40 -18.54 -0.09 2.93
C LYS A 40 -19.65 -0.74 2.10
N ASP A 41 -19.41 -0.96 0.81
CA ASP A 41 -20.42 -1.47 -0.13
C ASP A 41 -19.78 -2.48 -1.08
N SER A 42 -19.97 -3.76 -0.78
CA SER A 42 -19.42 -4.90 -1.52
C SER A 42 -20.00 -5.06 -2.93
N SER A 43 -21.11 -4.36 -3.23
CA SER A 43 -21.77 -4.35 -4.54
C SER A 43 -21.14 -3.36 -5.53
N LYS A 44 -20.32 -2.41 -5.04
CA LYS A 44 -19.62 -1.45 -5.90
C LYS A 44 -18.40 -2.10 -6.57
N LEU A 45 -18.37 -2.07 -7.90
CA LEU A 45 -17.24 -2.45 -8.77
C LEU A 45 -15.89 -1.85 -8.33
N VAL A 46 -15.91 -0.73 -7.64
CA VAL A 46 -14.74 0.00 -7.14
C VAL A 46 -13.92 -0.86 -6.16
N ALA A 47 -14.55 -1.77 -5.41
CA ALA A 47 -13.84 -2.69 -4.50
C ALA A 47 -12.96 -3.72 -5.23
N ARG A 48 -13.06 -3.84 -6.56
CA ARG A 48 -12.20 -4.71 -7.40
C ARG A 48 -11.25 -3.94 -8.30
N SER A 49 -11.29 -2.61 -8.24
CA SER A 49 -10.60 -1.74 -9.20
C SER A 49 -9.25 -1.30 -8.64
N HIS A 50 -8.38 -2.23 -8.23
CA HIS A 50 -7.05 -1.93 -7.69
C HIS A 50 -5.99 -2.93 -8.18
N ASP A 51 -4.73 -2.54 -8.10
CA ASP A 51 -3.56 -3.34 -8.46
C ASP A 51 -2.62 -3.55 -7.26
N LEU A 52 -3.19 -3.68 -6.05
CA LEU A 52 -2.44 -3.88 -4.80
C LEU A 52 -1.54 -5.13 -4.78
N TRP A 53 -1.77 -6.10 -5.68
CA TRP A 53 -0.88 -7.24 -5.93
C TRP A 53 0.54 -6.82 -6.32
N VAL A 54 0.71 -5.60 -6.85
CA VAL A 54 2.02 -5.00 -7.12
C VAL A 54 2.81 -4.83 -5.83
N VAL A 55 2.14 -4.51 -4.72
CA VAL A 55 2.78 -4.38 -3.40
C VAL A 55 3.02 -5.75 -2.78
N ASP A 56 1.97 -6.53 -2.65
CA ASP A 56 2.00 -7.85 -2.02
C ASP A 56 0.94 -8.75 -2.68
N GLU A 57 1.34 -9.93 -3.14
CA GLU A 57 0.48 -10.86 -3.87
C GLU A 57 -0.77 -11.29 -3.08
N ARG A 58 -0.71 -11.26 -1.74
CA ARG A 58 -1.85 -11.56 -0.87
C ARG A 58 -3.00 -10.57 -1.06
N LEU A 59 -2.73 -9.40 -1.65
CA LEU A 59 -3.72 -8.35 -1.86
C LEU A 59 -4.46 -8.43 -3.20
N ALA A 60 -4.15 -9.41 -4.06
CA ALA A 60 -4.70 -9.48 -5.42
C ALA A 60 -6.24 -9.50 -5.46
N PHE A 61 -6.87 -10.06 -4.44
CA PHE A 61 -8.32 -10.18 -4.33
C PHE A 61 -8.88 -9.51 -3.06
N SER A 62 -8.11 -8.61 -2.44
CA SER A 62 -8.55 -7.88 -1.25
C SER A 62 -9.82 -7.12 -1.57
N ARG A 63 -10.86 -7.31 -0.74
CA ARG A 63 -12.11 -6.55 -0.88
C ARG A 63 -12.26 -5.54 0.24
N ALA A 64 -11.64 -5.73 1.39
CA ALA A 64 -11.79 -4.83 2.53
C ALA A 64 -10.55 -3.93 2.68
N PHE A 65 -10.64 -2.76 2.04
CA PHE A 65 -9.62 -1.73 2.11
C PHE A 65 -10.25 -0.32 2.17
N ALA A 66 -9.44 0.63 2.63
CA ALA A 66 -9.71 2.06 2.57
C ALA A 66 -8.50 2.76 1.94
N SER A 67 -8.73 3.70 1.05
CA SER A 67 -7.69 4.39 0.28
C SER A 67 -7.89 5.89 0.33
N ASP A 68 -6.85 6.63 0.74
CA ASP A 68 -6.84 8.09 0.91
C ASP A 68 -8.03 8.56 1.78
N LYS A 69 -8.23 7.88 2.91
CA LYS A 69 -9.38 8.06 3.81
C LYS A 69 -8.90 8.42 5.21
N ARG A 70 -9.59 9.38 5.83
CA ARG A 70 -9.36 9.70 7.23
C ARG A 70 -9.75 8.51 8.11
N ILE A 71 -9.03 8.32 9.21
CA ILE A 71 -9.30 7.23 10.15
C ILE A 71 -10.72 7.35 10.74
N ASP A 72 -11.21 8.56 11.04
CA ASP A 72 -12.60 8.77 11.46
C ASP A 72 -13.67 8.48 10.39
N GLY A 73 -13.27 8.38 9.12
CA GLY A 73 -14.12 7.88 8.03
C GLY A 73 -14.09 6.36 7.87
N ILE A 74 -13.19 5.69 8.59
CA ILE A 74 -12.97 4.23 8.57
C ILE A 74 -13.52 3.61 9.87
N LEU A 75 -13.15 4.18 11.01
CA LEU A 75 -13.57 3.74 12.34
C LEU A 75 -14.84 4.45 12.79
N SER A 76 -15.73 3.74 13.50
CA SER A 76 -16.98 4.29 14.02
C SER A 76 -16.82 5.13 15.29
N ASP A 77 -15.73 4.93 16.03
CA ASP A 77 -15.55 5.45 17.40
C ASP A 77 -14.22 6.21 17.57
N ASN A 78 -13.84 7.02 16.58
CA ASN A 78 -12.57 7.78 16.57
C ASN A 78 -12.75 9.12 15.81
N ASP A 79 -12.03 10.17 16.18
CA ASP A 79 -12.08 11.53 15.57
C ASP A 79 -10.77 11.95 14.87
N SER A 80 -9.89 10.98 14.62
CA SER A 80 -8.58 11.18 14.01
C SER A 80 -8.66 11.64 12.57
N GLN A 81 -7.99 12.76 12.34
CA GLN A 81 -7.84 13.40 11.05
C GLN A 81 -6.69 12.80 10.22
N LEU A 82 -5.98 11.81 10.77
CA LEU A 82 -4.91 11.12 10.06
C LEU A 82 -5.47 10.40 8.84
N ARG A 83 -4.71 10.43 7.75
CA ARG A 83 -5.10 9.87 6.46
C ARG A 83 -3.98 9.00 5.93
N PRO A 84 -3.98 7.69 6.26
CA PRO A 84 -3.11 6.72 5.62
C PRO A 84 -3.48 6.56 4.15
N ASP A 85 -2.49 6.27 3.30
CA ASP A 85 -2.74 6.11 1.87
C ASP A 85 -3.60 4.89 1.58
N ILE A 86 -3.26 3.72 2.12
CA ILE A 86 -4.07 2.51 2.00
C ILE A 86 -4.03 1.71 3.30
N ILE A 87 -5.20 1.27 3.77
CA ILE A 87 -5.35 0.31 4.87
C ILE A 87 -6.14 -0.89 4.35
N VAL A 88 -5.65 -2.10 4.63
CA VAL A 88 -6.31 -3.37 4.32
C VAL A 88 -6.49 -4.15 5.61
N TRP A 89 -7.69 -4.66 5.88
CA TRP A 89 -8.00 -5.40 7.12
C TRP A 89 -8.60 -6.79 6.87
N ASP A 90 -8.83 -7.13 5.60
CA ASP A 90 -9.16 -8.47 5.17
C ASP A 90 -8.08 -8.90 4.17
N ILE A 91 -7.04 -9.56 4.69
CA ILE A 91 -6.04 -10.27 3.88
C ILE A 91 -6.70 -11.57 3.43
N ALA A 92 -7.83 -11.41 2.74
CA ALA A 92 -8.62 -12.51 2.23
C ALA A 92 -7.72 -13.37 1.35
N TYR A 93 -7.77 -14.68 1.60
CA TYR A 93 -7.15 -15.78 0.85
C TYR A 93 -5.70 -16.17 1.18
N GLY A 94 -5.03 -15.51 2.14
CA GLY A 94 -3.68 -15.90 2.55
C GLY A 94 -3.63 -17.07 3.55
N LEU A 95 -4.25 -16.91 4.71
CA LEU A 95 -4.19 -17.86 5.84
C LEU A 95 -5.38 -17.73 6.83
N ALA A 96 -6.41 -16.94 6.53
CA ALA A 96 -7.62 -16.89 7.35
C ALA A 96 -8.37 -18.23 7.22
N TYR A 97 -8.44 -18.98 8.30
CA TYR A 97 -9.20 -20.21 8.41
C TYR A 97 -10.70 -19.89 8.24
N TYR A 98 -11.19 -20.02 7.01
CA TYR A 98 -12.63 -20.07 6.73
C TYR A 98 -13.11 -21.47 7.11
N ASP A 99 -13.52 -21.63 8.35
CA ASP A 99 -14.53 -22.64 8.70
C ASP A 99 -15.87 -21.96 8.40
N ASP A 100 -16.38 -22.19 7.19
CA ASP A 100 -17.80 -22.42 6.90
C ASP A 100 -18.06 -22.29 5.39
N GLU A 101 -18.75 -23.30 4.86
CA GLU A 101 -18.92 -23.61 3.43
C GLU A 101 -19.75 -22.60 2.62
N GLU A 102 -20.07 -21.41 3.13
CA GLU A 102 -20.97 -20.47 2.47
C GLU A 102 -20.51 -19.01 2.46
N GLY A 103 -19.21 -18.71 2.30
CA GLY A 103 -18.75 -17.42 1.76
C GLY A 103 -19.19 -16.11 2.46
N GLU A 104 -19.81 -16.19 3.64
CA GLU A 104 -20.20 -15.04 4.45
C GLU A 104 -19.06 -14.65 5.39
N VAL A 105 -18.86 -13.34 5.55
CA VAL A 105 -17.84 -12.81 6.46
C VAL A 105 -18.36 -12.97 7.89
N ASP A 106 -17.73 -13.84 8.68
CA ASP A 106 -18.02 -13.98 10.11
C ASP A 106 -17.57 -12.70 10.86
N VAL A 107 -18.50 -11.75 10.96
CA VAL A 107 -18.33 -10.47 11.65
C VAL A 107 -18.21 -10.61 13.18
N SER A 108 -18.37 -11.83 13.74
CA SER A 108 -18.13 -12.08 15.17
C SER A 108 -16.64 -12.14 15.52
N LYS A 109 -15.78 -12.39 14.52
CA LYS A 109 -14.32 -12.46 14.71
C LYS A 109 -13.70 -11.07 14.58
N PRO A 110 -12.92 -10.63 15.57
CA PRO A 110 -12.23 -9.34 15.49
C PRO A 110 -11.05 -9.43 14.49
N VAL A 111 -10.72 -8.29 13.86
CA VAL A 111 -9.56 -8.16 12.98
C VAL A 111 -8.28 -8.37 13.80
N ASN A 112 -7.44 -9.30 13.36
CA ASN A 112 -6.20 -9.70 14.02
C ASN A 112 -4.93 -9.39 13.21
N GLU A 113 -5.07 -9.09 11.92
CA GLU A 113 -3.98 -8.72 11.02
C GLU A 113 -4.45 -7.58 10.10
N MET A 114 -3.59 -6.59 9.89
CA MET A 114 -3.86 -5.47 9.00
C MET A 114 -2.61 -5.13 8.20
N MET A 115 -2.81 -4.60 7.00
CA MET A 115 -1.74 -4.02 6.20
C MET A 115 -1.95 -2.51 6.06
N ILE A 116 -0.89 -1.75 6.27
CA ILE A 116 -0.84 -0.31 6.01
C ILE A 116 0.16 -0.10 4.89
N ILE A 117 -0.24 0.59 3.82
CA ILE A 117 0.67 0.98 2.74
C ILE A 117 0.69 2.50 2.71
N GLU A 118 1.89 3.07 2.83
CA GLU A 118 2.16 4.49 2.73
C GLU A 118 3.05 4.71 1.49
N LEU A 119 2.62 5.57 0.59
CA LEU A 119 3.29 5.88 -0.66
C LEU A 119 3.98 7.23 -0.51
N LYS A 120 5.29 7.28 -0.70
CA LYS A 120 6.01 8.55 -0.78
C LYS A 120 6.27 8.91 -2.23
N LYS A 121 6.26 10.21 -2.51
CA LYS A 121 6.70 10.77 -3.78
C LYS A 121 8.04 10.14 -4.23
N PRO A 122 8.13 9.60 -5.46
CA PRO A 122 9.38 9.09 -6.02
C PRO A 122 10.51 10.12 -5.91
N MET A 123 11.74 9.68 -5.63
CA MET A 123 12.92 10.54 -5.39
C MET A 123 12.74 11.71 -4.41
N ARG A 124 11.73 11.69 -3.52
CA ARG A 124 11.64 12.66 -2.44
C ARG A 124 12.93 12.57 -1.60
N SER A 125 13.63 13.69 -1.47
CA SER A 125 14.93 13.75 -0.78
C SER A 125 14.88 14.54 0.53
N ASN A 126 13.82 15.32 0.75
CA ASN A 126 13.67 16.21 1.89
C ASN A 126 12.63 15.67 2.88
N TYR A 127 13.09 15.35 4.09
CA TYR A 127 12.31 14.85 5.24
C TYR A 127 12.67 15.64 6.51
N LYS A 128 12.74 16.97 6.38
CA LYS A 128 13.20 17.87 7.46
C LYS A 128 12.26 17.96 8.65
N LYS A 129 10.97 17.66 8.49
CA LYS A 129 10.01 17.84 9.56
C LYS A 129 9.91 16.60 10.44
N TYR A 130 9.61 16.79 11.71
CA TYR A 130 9.33 15.68 12.63
C TYR A 130 8.18 14.80 12.12
N GLU A 131 7.14 15.42 11.55
CA GLU A 131 6.00 14.74 10.94
C GLU A 131 6.35 13.90 9.69
N ASP A 132 7.52 14.10 9.08
CA ASP A 132 8.00 13.30 7.96
C ASP A 132 8.71 12.01 8.41
N ASN A 133 8.91 11.80 9.71
CA ASN A 133 9.55 10.59 10.22
C ASN A 133 8.65 9.36 9.99
N ILE A 134 9.05 8.53 9.03
CA ILE A 134 8.40 7.25 8.69
C ILE A 134 7.97 6.40 9.89
N GLU A 135 8.85 6.12 10.85
CA GLU A 135 8.52 5.25 11.99
C GLU A 135 7.40 5.86 12.82
N GLN A 136 7.51 7.15 13.12
CA GLN A 136 6.52 7.87 13.92
C GLN A 136 5.18 8.01 13.20
N GLN A 137 5.19 8.24 11.89
CA GLN A 137 3.97 8.30 11.09
C GLN A 137 3.21 6.97 11.14
N ILE A 138 3.91 5.85 10.92
CA ILE A 138 3.32 4.52 10.98
C ILE A 138 2.82 4.18 12.40
N ILE A 139 3.62 4.47 13.44
CA ILE A 139 3.20 4.25 14.84
C ILE A 139 1.93 5.03 15.19
N LYS A 140 1.80 6.27 14.71
CA LYS A 140 0.56 7.06 14.90
C LYS A 140 -0.64 6.37 14.28
N TYR A 141 -0.53 5.89 13.05
CA TYR A 141 -1.64 5.15 12.42
C TYR A 141 -2.00 3.89 13.21
N ILE A 142 -1.01 3.11 13.65
CA ILE A 142 -1.24 1.92 14.46
C ILE A 142 -1.99 2.26 15.74
N ASN A 143 -1.56 3.31 16.46
CA ASN A 143 -2.21 3.72 17.72
C ASN A 143 -3.68 4.13 17.53
N GLU A 144 -4.00 4.79 16.42
CA GLU A 144 -5.39 5.18 16.12
C GLU A 144 -6.26 3.99 15.69
N LEU A 145 -5.66 2.96 15.07
CA LEU A 145 -6.38 1.77 14.61
C LEU A 145 -6.60 0.74 15.71
N LYS A 146 -5.62 0.53 16.59
CA LYS A 146 -5.69 -0.46 17.66
C LYS A 146 -6.88 -0.21 18.59
N GLY A 147 -7.63 -1.27 18.88
CA GLY A 147 -8.80 -1.20 19.77
C GLY A 147 -10.04 -0.53 19.16
N GLY A 148 -9.92 0.08 17.97
CA GLY A 148 -11.02 0.69 17.25
C GLY A 148 -12.02 -0.32 16.69
N ALA A 149 -13.10 0.20 16.09
CA ALA A 149 -14.11 -0.60 15.41
C ALA A 149 -14.34 -0.07 13.99
N ILE A 150 -14.23 -0.94 13.00
CA ILE A 150 -14.53 -0.64 11.59
C ILE A 150 -15.99 -0.97 11.32
N GLU A 151 -16.68 -0.11 10.58
CA GLU A 151 -18.01 -0.43 10.05
C GLU A 151 -17.86 -1.35 8.83
N GLY A 152 -18.32 -2.60 8.97
CA GLY A 152 -18.30 -3.64 7.93
C GLY A 152 -19.40 -3.49 6.88
N PHE A 153 -19.39 -4.40 5.91
CA PHE A 153 -20.25 -4.37 4.72
C PHE A 153 -21.76 -4.37 5.01
N ALA A 154 -22.20 -4.99 6.11
CA ALA A 154 -23.60 -5.05 6.53
C ALA A 154 -23.95 -4.04 7.65
N ARG A 155 -23.12 -3.00 7.84
CA ARG A 155 -23.17 -2.06 8.99
C ARG A 155 -22.85 -2.68 10.35
N ASP A 156 -22.35 -3.91 10.37
CA ASP A 156 -21.83 -4.53 11.57
C ASP A 156 -20.53 -3.84 12.01
N ARG A 157 -20.30 -3.76 13.32
CA ARG A 157 -19.06 -3.21 13.88
C ARG A 157 -18.06 -4.32 14.11
N VAL A 158 -16.98 -4.33 13.33
CA VAL A 158 -15.89 -5.29 13.47
C VAL A 158 -14.78 -4.65 14.29
N ARG A 159 -14.50 -5.21 15.48
CA ARG A 159 -13.46 -4.71 16.38
C ARG A 159 -12.07 -5.08 15.88
N ILE A 160 -11.13 -4.15 15.96
CA ILE A 160 -9.70 -4.41 15.78
C ILE A 160 -9.11 -4.84 17.13
N LYS A 161 -8.39 -5.97 17.16
CA LYS A 161 -7.73 -6.44 18.38
C LYS A 161 -6.65 -5.47 18.86
N GLU A 162 -6.51 -5.37 20.19
CA GLU A 162 -5.40 -4.63 20.80
C GLU A 162 -4.03 -5.25 20.49
N ASP A 163 -3.98 -6.55 20.19
CA ASP A 163 -2.77 -7.25 19.80
C ASP A 163 -2.70 -7.57 18.30
N CYS A 164 -3.44 -6.80 17.48
CA CYS A 164 -3.44 -6.90 16.02
C CYS A 164 -2.01 -6.77 15.45
N ILE A 165 -1.70 -7.59 14.46
CA ILE A 165 -0.40 -7.60 13.76
C ILE A 165 -0.49 -6.64 12.56
N PHE A 166 0.40 -5.65 12.51
CA PHE A 166 0.44 -4.67 11.43
C PHE A 166 1.62 -4.90 10.48
N HIS A 167 1.31 -5.24 9.24
CA HIS A 167 2.27 -5.29 8.14
C HIS A 167 2.31 -3.92 7.45
N CYS A 168 3.34 -3.14 7.71
CA CYS A 168 3.43 -1.78 7.20
C CYS A 168 4.42 -1.72 6.03
N PHE A 169 3.96 -1.31 4.86
CA PHE A 169 4.80 -1.04 3.69
C PHE A 169 4.91 0.47 3.48
N VAL A 170 6.12 0.93 3.25
CA VAL A 170 6.41 2.32 2.88
C VAL A 170 7.12 2.29 1.55
N VAL A 171 6.48 2.77 0.49
CA VAL A 171 7.08 2.81 -0.84
C VAL A 171 7.77 4.15 -1.04
N ALA A 172 9.10 4.16 -0.94
CA ALA A 172 9.90 5.37 -0.98
C ALA A 172 11.32 5.10 -1.50
N ASP A 173 11.83 5.98 -2.36
CA ASP A 173 13.23 5.90 -2.81
C ASP A 173 14.19 6.36 -1.70
N LEU A 174 15.22 5.57 -1.40
CA LEU A 174 16.15 5.82 -0.29
C LEU A 174 17.25 6.84 -0.68
N VAL A 175 16.83 8.09 -0.86
CA VAL A 175 17.69 9.23 -1.21
C VAL A 175 17.60 10.33 -0.15
N GLY A 176 18.60 11.23 -0.12
CA GLY A 176 18.61 12.40 0.77
C GLY A 176 18.44 12.04 2.24
N ASP A 177 17.60 12.80 2.93
CA ASP A 177 17.34 12.71 4.38
C ASP A 177 16.82 11.32 4.78
N LEU A 178 16.02 10.67 3.93
CA LEU A 178 15.44 9.36 4.23
C LEU A 178 16.50 8.27 4.40
N LYS A 179 17.57 8.34 3.59
CA LYS A 179 18.70 7.40 3.70
C LYS A 179 19.42 7.53 5.05
N VAL A 180 19.49 8.75 5.58
CA VAL A 180 20.08 9.03 6.90
C VAL A 180 19.13 8.56 8.00
N GLN A 181 17.85 8.95 7.91
CA GLN A 181 16.82 8.58 8.88
C GLN A 181 16.74 7.07 9.10
N LEU A 182 16.81 6.29 8.02
CA LEU A 182 16.69 4.83 8.06
C LEU A 182 18.06 4.11 8.04
N GLY A 183 19.15 4.83 8.28
CA GLY A 183 20.52 4.29 8.20
C GLY A 183 20.80 3.17 9.21
N GLY A 184 20.11 3.19 10.36
CA GLY A 184 20.24 2.17 11.41
C GLY A 184 19.29 0.98 11.27
N TRP A 185 18.40 0.96 10.27
CA TRP A 185 17.46 -0.14 10.07
C TRP A 185 18.14 -1.32 9.39
N ALA A 186 17.62 -2.53 9.63
CA ALA A 186 18.06 -3.71 8.90
C ALA A 186 17.77 -3.52 7.41
N LYS A 187 18.59 -4.12 6.54
CA LYS A 187 18.28 -4.16 5.11
C LYS A 187 17.31 -5.28 4.81
N THR A 188 16.50 -5.12 3.77
CA THR A 188 15.74 -6.22 3.17
C THR A 188 16.68 -7.27 2.55
N PRO A 189 16.20 -8.48 2.23
CA PRO A 189 17.07 -9.56 1.71
C PRO A 189 17.84 -9.22 0.43
N ASP A 190 17.26 -8.38 -0.44
CA ASP A 190 17.90 -7.85 -1.65
C ASP A 190 18.95 -6.76 -1.36
N GLY A 191 19.02 -6.26 -0.13
CA GLY A 191 19.95 -5.23 0.32
C GLY A 191 19.54 -3.79 -0.01
N GLU A 192 18.46 -3.59 -0.76
CA GLU A 192 18.07 -2.29 -1.32
C GLU A 192 17.13 -1.52 -0.39
N GLY A 193 16.13 -2.19 0.19
CA GLY A 193 15.17 -1.63 1.13
C GLY A 193 15.63 -1.57 2.59
N ARG A 194 14.69 -1.27 3.49
CA ARG A 194 14.87 -1.28 4.95
C ARG A 194 13.76 -2.05 5.64
N TYR A 195 14.08 -2.66 6.75
CA TYR A 195 13.18 -3.46 7.57
C TYR A 195 13.35 -3.13 9.04
N ARG A 196 12.22 -3.00 9.73
CA ARG A 196 12.16 -2.72 11.16
C ARG A 196 11.05 -3.58 11.79
N PRO A 197 11.38 -4.53 12.69
CA PRO A 197 10.35 -5.21 13.46
C PRO A 197 9.72 -4.25 14.47
N LEU A 198 8.41 -4.31 14.62
CA LEU A 198 7.67 -3.67 15.70
C LEU A 198 7.72 -4.56 16.94
N GLN A 199 7.95 -3.97 18.11
CA GLN A 199 8.11 -4.68 19.38
C GLN A 199 7.38 -3.93 20.51
N GLY A 200 7.14 -4.62 21.62
CA GLY A 200 6.43 -4.05 22.77
C GLY A 200 4.94 -3.96 22.50
N ASP A 201 4.38 -2.76 22.66
CA ASP A 201 2.94 -2.51 22.49
C ASP A 201 2.47 -2.56 21.02
N HIS A 202 3.39 -2.66 20.07
CA HIS A 202 3.09 -2.79 18.64
C HIS A 202 3.60 -4.13 18.13
N ARG A 203 2.78 -4.82 17.32
CA ARG A 203 3.14 -6.11 16.70
C ARG A 203 3.17 -5.98 15.18
N GLY A 204 4.16 -6.62 14.55
CA GLY A 204 4.32 -6.64 13.10
C GLY A 204 5.65 -6.03 12.66
N SER A 205 5.65 -5.32 11.55
CA SER A 205 6.88 -4.79 10.96
C SER A 205 6.63 -3.60 10.04
N ILE A 206 7.66 -2.78 9.85
CA ILE A 206 7.73 -1.76 8.81
C ILE A 206 8.78 -2.18 7.78
N THR A 207 8.36 -2.27 6.52
CA THR A 207 9.21 -2.53 5.36
C THR A 207 9.20 -1.31 4.46
N VAL A 208 10.36 -0.71 4.24
CA VAL A 208 10.54 0.38 3.28
C VAL A 208 11.14 -0.20 2.01
N ILE A 209 10.43 -0.06 0.89
CA ILE A 209 10.82 -0.57 -0.43
C ILE A 209 10.90 0.59 -1.43
N GLN A 210 11.91 0.59 -2.31
CA GLN A 210 12.02 1.61 -3.33
C GLN A 210 11.05 1.35 -4.48
N TRP A 211 10.66 2.39 -5.19
CA TRP A 211 9.69 2.27 -6.30
C TRP A 211 10.16 1.32 -7.39
N LYS A 212 11.46 1.37 -7.71
CA LYS A 212 12.06 0.49 -8.71
C LYS A 212 12.00 -0.99 -8.29
N ASP A 213 12.29 -1.26 -7.03
CA ASP A 213 12.38 -2.61 -6.50
C ASP A 213 10.98 -3.22 -6.38
N LEU A 214 9.99 -2.44 -5.94
CA LEU A 214 8.57 -2.82 -5.94
C LEU A 214 8.11 -3.35 -7.31
N ILE A 215 8.39 -2.63 -8.39
CA ILE A 215 8.00 -3.01 -9.77
C ILE A 215 8.73 -4.27 -10.21
N ASN A 216 10.03 -4.38 -9.89
CA ASN A 216 10.81 -5.55 -10.26
C ASN A 216 10.35 -6.79 -9.50
N ASP A 217 10.08 -6.67 -8.21
CA ASP A 217 9.57 -7.76 -7.37
C ASP A 217 8.19 -8.20 -7.82
N ALA A 218 7.28 -7.26 -8.10
CA ALA A 218 5.97 -7.57 -8.68
C ALA A 218 6.07 -8.36 -9.98
N TRP A 219 7.00 -7.98 -10.87
CA TRP A 219 7.26 -8.70 -12.11
C TRP A 219 7.84 -10.09 -11.83
N MET A 220 8.88 -10.20 -10.99
CA MET A 220 9.55 -11.47 -10.69
C MET A 220 8.61 -12.48 -10.04
N ARG A 221 7.80 -12.06 -9.05
CA ARG A 221 6.82 -12.91 -8.38
C ARG A 221 5.77 -13.48 -9.34
N ASN A 222 5.41 -12.72 -10.37
CA ASN A 222 4.32 -13.07 -11.29
C ASN A 222 4.81 -13.50 -12.68
N GLN A 223 6.12 -13.57 -12.90
CA GLN A 223 6.71 -13.76 -14.23
C GLN A 223 6.19 -15.03 -14.92
N SER A 224 6.12 -16.14 -14.19
CA SER A 224 5.63 -17.42 -14.73
C SER A 224 4.18 -17.32 -15.21
N THR A 225 3.30 -16.73 -14.39
CA THR A 225 1.89 -16.53 -14.71
C THR A 225 1.71 -15.58 -15.89
N LEU A 226 2.43 -14.45 -15.90
CA LEU A 226 2.39 -13.46 -16.97
C LEU A 226 2.87 -14.06 -18.30
N ASN A 227 3.98 -14.80 -18.27
CA ASN A 227 4.50 -15.50 -19.45
C ASN A 227 3.51 -16.55 -19.98
N ALA A 228 2.87 -17.31 -19.09
CA ALA A 228 1.85 -18.30 -19.46
C ALA A 228 0.63 -17.64 -20.12
N ALA A 229 0.26 -16.43 -19.67
CA ALA A 229 -0.79 -15.61 -20.29
C ALA A 229 -0.34 -14.91 -21.60
N GLY A 230 0.89 -15.14 -22.06
CA GLY A 230 1.45 -14.49 -23.26
C GLY A 230 1.87 -13.03 -23.04
N LEU A 231 1.83 -12.53 -21.80
CA LEU A 231 2.23 -11.17 -21.45
C LEU A 231 3.74 -11.11 -21.24
N ARG A 232 4.39 -10.09 -21.82
CA ARG A 232 5.83 -9.87 -21.70
C ARG A 232 6.12 -8.42 -21.35
N ARG A 233 6.95 -8.20 -20.33
CA ARG A 233 7.57 -6.89 -20.06
C ARG A 233 8.53 -6.59 -21.21
N THR A 234 8.17 -5.64 -22.07
CA THR A 234 8.93 -5.32 -23.28
C THR A 234 9.32 -3.86 -23.31
N SER A 235 10.62 -3.61 -23.54
CA SER A 235 11.19 -2.26 -23.66
C SER A 235 10.54 -1.43 -24.78
N ARG A 236 10.08 -2.09 -25.85
CA ARG A 236 9.38 -1.46 -26.97
C ARG A 236 8.07 -0.79 -26.54
N LEU A 237 7.20 -1.49 -25.81
CA LEU A 237 5.93 -0.94 -25.32
C LEU A 237 6.15 0.25 -24.40
N ILE A 238 7.17 0.15 -23.52
CA ILE A 238 7.56 1.25 -22.64
C ILE A 238 8.03 2.47 -23.46
N SER A 239 8.82 2.26 -24.52
CA SER A 239 9.25 3.34 -25.42
C SER A 239 8.06 3.99 -26.14
N GLU A 240 7.16 3.18 -26.71
CA GLU A 240 5.98 3.68 -27.44
C GLU A 240 5.05 4.50 -26.53
N MET A 241 4.87 4.09 -25.26
CA MET A 241 4.10 4.86 -24.27
C MET A 241 4.80 6.18 -23.89
N GLN A 242 6.13 6.17 -23.79
CA GLN A 242 6.90 7.39 -23.51
C GLN A 242 6.80 8.41 -24.65
N ASP A 243 6.85 7.94 -25.90
CA ASP A 243 6.74 8.81 -27.07
C ASP A 243 5.36 9.48 -27.15
N ARG A 244 4.29 8.74 -26.82
CA ARG A 244 2.92 9.29 -26.73
C ARG A 244 2.79 10.36 -25.65
N LEU A 245 3.32 10.10 -24.44
CA LEU A 245 3.28 11.07 -23.34
C LEU A 245 4.15 12.30 -23.57
N ALA A 246 5.12 12.25 -24.48
CA ALA A 246 5.95 13.39 -24.86
C ALA A 246 5.33 14.23 -26.00
N ALA A 247 4.33 13.71 -26.69
CA ALA A 247 3.63 14.37 -27.79
C ALA A 247 2.38 15.16 -27.34
N GLU A 248 1.93 14.96 -26.10
CA GLU A 248 0.87 15.71 -25.40
C GLU A 248 1.47 16.79 -24.49
#